data_AF-A0A444UXJ7-F1
#
_entry.id   AF-A0A444UXJ7-F1
#
_cell.length_a   1.000
_cell.length_b   1.000
_cell.length_c   1.000
_cell.angle_alpha   90.00
_cell.angle_beta   90.00
_cell.angle_gamma   90.00
#
_symmetry.space_group_name_H-M   'P 1'
#
loop_
_entity.id
_entity.type
_entity.pdbx_description
1 polymer ?
#
loop_
_entity_poly.entity_id
_entity_poly.type
_entity_poly.pdbx_seq_one_letter_code
_entity_poly.pdbx_strand_id
1 'polypeptide(L)'
;MEDYEKSINDMVMQLQNNSALSGSKCEIDLRLWMSNRRSLSPWSYRVNRDETRIPTDIPEAHCLCSGCINPFTMQEDRTMTSVPIYTKIPVKRQFCDGPKQRRRKKKCNRKYRTAMENIAIGCTCIF
;
A
#
# COMPACT_ATOMS: atom_id res chain seq x y z
N MET A 1 -16.10 -0.91 -11.61
CA MET A 1 -14.92 -0.03 -11.47
C MET A 1 -15.18 1.07 -10.47
N GLU A 2 -16.38 1.69 -10.49
CA GLU A 2 -16.78 2.68 -9.48
C GLU A 2 -16.83 2.10 -8.05
N ASP A 3 -17.33 0.88 -7.86
CA ASP A 3 -17.34 0.22 -6.54
C ASP A 3 -15.93 -0.02 -5.99
N TYR A 4 -14.96 -0.27 -6.87
CA TYR A 4 -13.56 -0.48 -6.52
C TYR A 4 -12.89 0.83 -6.09
N GLU A 5 -13.10 1.91 -6.86
CA GLU A 5 -12.60 3.25 -6.51
C GLU A 5 -13.22 3.72 -5.19
N LYS A 6 -14.51 3.45 -4.96
CA LYS A 6 -15.19 3.73 -3.68
C LYS A 6 -14.57 2.95 -2.52
N SER A 7 -14.36 1.64 -2.68
CA SER A 7 -13.74 0.80 -1.65
C SER A 7 -12.32 1.27 -1.28
N ILE A 8 -11.52 1.70 -2.26
CA ILE A 8 -10.19 2.27 -2.01
C ILE A 8 -10.31 3.55 -1.19
N ASN A 9 -11.18 4.47 -1.60
CA ASN A 9 -11.33 5.75 -0.91
C ASN A 9 -11.82 5.54 0.54
N ASP A 10 -12.76 4.62 0.76
CA ASP A 10 -13.23 4.28 2.11
C ASP A 10 -12.09 3.74 2.99
N MET A 11 -11.21 2.90 2.44
CA MET A 11 -10.01 2.44 3.16
C MET A 11 -9.03 3.58 3.46
N VAL A 12 -8.77 4.47 2.49
CA VAL A 12 -7.89 5.64 2.69
C VAL A 12 -8.44 6.55 3.80
N MET A 13 -9.74 6.80 3.82
CA MET A 13 -10.39 7.59 4.87
C MET A 13 -10.23 6.96 6.25
N GLN A 14 -10.36 5.63 6.37
CA GLN A 14 -10.14 4.93 7.64
C GLN A 14 -8.69 5.03 8.11
N LEU A 15 -7.72 4.97 7.20
CA LEU A 15 -6.30 5.11 7.54
C LEU A 15 -5.94 6.51 8.01
N GLN A 16 -6.53 7.53 7.39
CA GLN A 16 -6.31 8.93 7.79
C GLN A 16 -6.93 9.25 9.16
N ASN A 17 -8.07 8.63 9.49
CA ASN A 17 -8.79 8.90 10.73
C ASN A 17 -8.27 8.10 11.93
N ASN A 18 -7.66 6.93 11.73
CA ASN A 18 -7.25 6.03 12.81
C ASN A 18 -5.73 5.99 12.98
N SER A 19 -5.20 6.80 13.90
CA SER A 19 -3.76 6.83 14.25
C SER A 19 -3.21 5.49 14.73
N ALA A 20 -4.05 4.63 15.33
CA ALA A 20 -3.69 3.27 15.75
C ALA A 20 -3.26 2.36 14.57
N LEU A 21 -3.73 2.65 13.35
CA LEU A 21 -3.33 1.91 12.14
C LEU A 21 -1.93 2.30 11.65
N SER A 22 -1.41 3.45 12.08
CA SER A 22 -0.12 4.01 11.68
C SER A 22 1.07 3.56 12.53
N GLY A 23 0.83 2.82 13.62
CA GLY A 23 1.89 2.39 14.55
C GLY A 23 3.05 1.69 13.83
N SER A 24 4.26 2.17 14.06
CA SER A 24 5.50 1.72 13.39
C SER A 24 6.25 0.63 14.14
N LYS A 25 5.69 0.11 15.24
CA LYS A 25 6.37 -0.86 16.11
C LYS A 25 6.14 -2.28 15.63
N CYS A 26 7.22 -3.07 15.59
CA CYS A 26 7.21 -4.50 15.28
C CYS A 26 6.67 -5.28 16.49
N GLU A 27 5.35 -5.35 16.62
CA GLU A 27 4.65 -6.03 17.71
C GLU A 27 3.35 -6.66 17.22
N ILE A 28 2.97 -7.77 17.86
CA ILE A 28 1.64 -8.36 17.74
C ILE A 28 0.73 -7.71 18.76
N ASP A 29 -0.40 -7.18 18.30
CA ASP A 29 -1.48 -6.73 19.18
C ASP A 29 -2.66 -7.70 19.10
N LEU A 30 -2.76 -8.57 20.12
CA LEU A 30 -3.84 -9.55 20.24
C LEU A 30 -5.18 -8.93 20.66
N ARG A 31 -5.18 -7.68 21.14
CA ARG A 31 -6.41 -6.95 21.53
C ARG A 31 -7.11 -6.33 20.32
N LEU A 32 -6.40 -6.16 19.22
CA LEU A 32 -6.95 -5.65 17.96
C LEU A 32 -7.48 -6.81 17.11
N TRP A 33 -8.70 -6.67 16.58
CA TRP A 33 -9.30 -7.67 15.68
C TRP A 33 -8.71 -7.62 14.25
N MET A 34 -7.73 -6.75 14.01
CA MET A 34 -7.23 -6.46 12.67
C MET A 34 -6.10 -7.41 12.29
N SER A 35 -6.28 -8.13 11.18
CA SER A 35 -5.35 -9.17 10.70
C SER A 35 -3.92 -8.67 10.55
N ASN A 36 -3.74 -7.40 10.16
CA ASN A 36 -2.41 -6.80 9.95
C ASN A 36 -1.59 -6.66 11.24
N ARG A 37 -2.23 -6.61 12.41
CA ARG A 37 -1.57 -6.53 13.73
C ARG A 37 -1.47 -7.89 14.43
N ARG A 38 -2.21 -8.90 13.96
CA ARG A 38 -2.21 -10.26 14.51
C ARG A 38 -1.34 -11.25 13.73
N SER A 39 -0.85 -10.85 12.56
CA SER A 39 0.08 -11.66 11.76
C SER A 39 1.44 -11.82 12.46
N LEU A 40 2.11 -12.96 12.22
CA LEU A 40 3.51 -13.15 12.60
C LEU A 40 4.44 -12.17 11.85
N SER A 41 4.04 -11.72 10.67
CA SER A 41 4.69 -10.67 9.90
C SER A 41 3.79 -9.44 9.88
N PRO A 42 3.70 -8.65 10.97
CA PRO A 42 2.74 -7.55 11.07
C PRO A 42 3.08 -6.42 10.09
N TRP A 43 2.05 -5.73 9.61
CA TRP A 43 2.17 -4.62 8.67
C TRP A 43 1.29 -3.43 9.04
N SER A 44 1.73 -2.23 8.64
CA SER A 44 0.89 -1.03 8.63
C SER A 44 0.58 -0.64 7.19
N TYR A 45 -0.52 0.09 7.00
CA TYR A 45 -0.80 0.67 5.70
C TYR A 45 -0.32 2.12 5.67
N ARG A 46 0.29 2.51 4.55
CA ARG A 46 0.60 3.89 4.23
C ARG A 46 -0.14 4.28 2.96
N VAL A 47 -0.55 5.54 2.87
CA VAL A 47 -1.19 6.05 1.67
C VAL A 47 -0.11 6.36 0.65
N ASN A 48 -0.07 5.57 -0.42
CA ASN A 48 0.73 5.85 -1.60
C ASN A 48 -0.05 6.86 -2.45
N ARG A 49 0.45 8.09 -2.53
CA ARG A 49 -0.18 9.20 -3.25
C ARG A 49 0.57 9.49 -4.54
N ASP A 50 -0.14 9.44 -5.67
CA ASP A 50 0.40 9.78 -6.99
C ASP A 50 -0.64 10.57 -7.79
N GLU A 51 -0.36 11.86 -8.02
CA GLU A 51 -1.23 12.80 -8.73
C GLU A 51 -1.41 12.48 -10.22
N THR A 52 -0.58 11.58 -10.76
CA THR A 52 -0.63 11.17 -12.17
C THR A 52 -1.52 9.95 -12.40
N ARG A 53 -2.09 9.34 -11.37
CA ARG A 53 -2.98 8.17 -11.49
C ARG A 53 -4.35 8.40 -10.84
N ILE A 54 -5.32 7.58 -11.24
CA ILE A 54 -6.65 7.49 -10.61
C ILE A 54 -6.89 6.01 -10.22
N PRO A 55 -7.22 5.70 -8.95
CA PRO A 55 -7.33 6.62 -7.82
C PRO A 55 -5.96 7.18 -7.38
N THR A 56 -5.93 8.44 -6.98
CA THR A 56 -4.71 9.16 -6.58
C THR A 56 -4.04 8.52 -5.37
N ASP A 57 -4.85 8.17 -4.39
CA ASP A 57 -4.43 7.64 -3.09
C ASP A 57 -4.76 6.15 -3.05
N ILE A 58 -3.75 5.33 -2.73
CA ILE A 58 -3.88 3.88 -2.66
C ILE A 58 -3.26 3.39 -1.35
N PRO A 59 -3.96 2.57 -0.55
CA PRO A 59 -3.39 1.99 0.65
C PRO A 59 -2.37 0.91 0.29
N GLU A 60 -1.13 1.11 0.71
CA GLU A 60 -0.03 0.17 0.48
C GLU A 60 0.51 -0.36 1.81
N ALA A 61 0.69 -1.67 1.91
CA ALA A 61 1.19 -2.34 3.10
C ALA A 61 2.72 -2.20 3.23
N HIS A 62 3.17 -1.91 4.44
CA HIS A 62 4.57 -1.87 4.83
C HIS A 62 4.80 -2.79 6.01
N CYS A 63 5.74 -3.73 5.85
CA CYS A 63 6.12 -4.63 6.93
C CYS A 63 6.77 -3.85 8.06
N LEU A 64 6.36 -4.15 9.30
CA LEU A 64 6.86 -3.48 10.49
C LEU A 64 8.13 -4.14 11.03
N CYS A 65 8.30 -5.43 10.74
CA CYS A 65 9.42 -6.25 11.15
C CYS A 65 10.30 -6.59 9.94
N SER A 66 11.59 -6.81 10.21
CA SER A 66 12.52 -7.39 9.24
C SER A 66 12.45 -8.91 9.27
N GLY A 67 12.38 -9.48 10.47
CA GLY A 67 12.10 -10.88 10.72
C GLY A 67 10.61 -11.13 10.95
N CYS A 68 10.28 -12.28 11.55
CA CYS A 68 8.91 -12.61 11.93
C CYS A 68 8.78 -12.71 13.44
N ILE A 69 7.62 -12.38 13.98
CA ILE A 69 7.34 -12.56 15.39
C ILE A 69 7.16 -14.05 15.68
N ASN A 70 7.92 -14.56 16.65
CA ASN A 70 7.75 -15.91 17.16
C ASN A 70 6.52 -15.94 18.10
N PRO A 71 5.53 -16.82 17.87
CA PRO A 71 4.28 -16.84 18.63
C PRO A 71 4.46 -17.29 20.10
N PHE A 72 5.56 -17.96 20.43
CA PHE A 72 5.84 -18.43 21.80
C PHE A 72 6.58 -17.39 22.63
N THR A 73 7.53 -16.67 22.03
CA THR A 73 8.33 -15.66 22.73
C THR A 73 7.79 -14.25 22.58
N MET A 74 6.90 -14.01 21.61
CA MET A 74 6.41 -12.69 21.20
C MET A 74 7.54 -11.73 20.78
N GLN A 75 8.68 -12.26 20.34
CA GLN A 75 9.86 -11.50 19.90
C GLN A 75 10.13 -11.70 18.41
N GLU A 76 10.81 -10.72 17.80
CA GLU A 76 11.26 -10.82 16.40
C GLU A 76 12.36 -11.89 16.28
N ASP A 77 12.04 -12.94 15.52
CA ASP A 77 12.96 -13.95 15.04
C ASP A 77 13.47 -13.58 13.65
N ARG A 78 14.77 -13.37 13.53
CA ARG A 78 15.46 -12.97 12.29
C ARG A 78 16.00 -14.15 11.48
N THR A 79 15.73 -15.38 11.91
CA THR A 79 15.98 -16.57 11.09
C THR A 79 14.96 -16.69 9.95
N MET A 80 13.80 -16.04 10.10
CA MET A 80 12.77 -15.89 9.09
C MET A 80 12.71 -14.43 8.63
N THR A 81 12.12 -14.17 7.47
CA THR A 81 12.01 -12.82 6.90
C THR A 81 10.55 -12.44 6.66
N SER A 82 10.18 -11.22 7.06
CA SER A 82 8.89 -10.63 6.68
C SER A 82 9.02 -9.96 5.31
N VAL A 83 8.26 -10.44 4.32
CA VAL A 83 8.26 -9.89 2.97
C VAL A 83 6.87 -9.39 2.56
N PRO A 84 6.78 -8.27 1.83
CA PRO A 84 5.51 -7.75 1.33
C PRO A 84 4.93 -8.65 0.22
N ILE A 85 3.62 -8.85 0.27
CA ILE A 85 2.86 -9.55 -0.77
C ILE A 85 2.26 -8.50 -1.72
N TYR A 86 2.57 -8.62 -3.00
CA TYR A 86 2.10 -7.71 -4.03
C TYR A 86 0.90 -8.28 -4.80
N THR A 87 -0.04 -7.42 -5.14
CA THR A 87 -1.10 -7.72 -6.13
C THR A 87 -1.10 -6.70 -7.26
N LYS A 88 -1.62 -7.10 -8.42
CA LYS A 88 -1.79 -6.22 -9.57
C LYS A 88 -3.14 -5.55 -9.52
N ILE A 89 -3.16 -4.22 -9.44
CA ILE A 89 -4.39 -3.44 -9.46
C ILE A 89 -4.50 -2.58 -10.72
N PRO A 90 -5.72 -2.42 -11.29
CA PRO A 90 -5.93 -1.53 -12.42
C PRO A 90 -6.01 -0.07 -11.96
N VAL A 91 -5.17 0.79 -12.53
CA VAL A 91 -5.20 2.24 -12.31
C VAL A 91 -5.25 2.98 -13.65
N LYS A 92 -5.83 4.18 -13.68
CA LYS A 92 -5.82 5.04 -14.86
C LYS A 92 -4.67 6.02 -14.74
N ARG A 93 -3.58 5.80 -15.47
CA ARG A 93 -2.45 6.73 -15.52
C ARG A 93 -2.64 7.81 -16.56
N GLN A 94 -2.30 9.04 -16.19
CA GLN A 94 -2.24 10.19 -17.07
C GLN A 94 -0.94 10.15 -17.85
N PHE A 95 -1.02 9.93 -19.16
CA PHE A 95 0.11 10.07 -20.07
C PHE A 95 -0.01 11.38 -20.85
N CYS A 96 1.08 12.13 -20.91
CA CYS A 96 1.24 13.21 -21.88
C CYS A 96 1.85 12.62 -23.16
N ASP A 97 1.01 12.23 -24.11
CA ASP A 97 1.46 11.93 -25.48
C ASP A 97 1.80 13.26 -26.17
N GLY A 98 3.00 13.77 -25.94
CA GLY A 98 3.48 14.99 -26.59
C GLY A 98 5.00 15.02 -26.62
N PRO A 99 5.63 15.33 -27.76
CA PRO A 99 7.08 15.44 -27.81
C PRO A 99 7.54 16.52 -26.83
N LYS A 100 8.58 16.23 -26.04
CA LYS A 100 9.31 17.19 -25.19
C LYS A 100 10.03 18.25 -26.05
N GLN A 101 9.33 18.93 -26.95
CA GLN A 101 9.89 20.07 -27.68
C GLN A 101 9.79 21.30 -26.79
N ARG A 102 10.96 21.67 -26.23
CA ARG A 102 11.21 22.72 -25.22
C ARG A 102 10.81 24.16 -25.61
N ARG A 103 9.87 24.40 -26.54
CA ARG A 103 9.65 25.78 -27.04
C ARG A 103 8.23 26.29 -27.26
N ARG A 104 7.15 25.53 -27.03
CA ARG A 104 5.79 26.11 -27.03
C ARG A 104 4.92 25.42 -25.99
N LYS A 105 4.20 26.21 -25.15
CA LYS A 105 3.13 25.76 -24.24
C LYS A 105 1.99 25.09 -25.05
N LYS A 106 2.21 23.93 -25.65
CA LYS A 106 1.14 23.12 -26.22
C LYS A 106 0.47 22.39 -25.06
N LYS A 107 -0.83 22.63 -24.87
CA LYS A 107 -1.67 21.92 -23.90
C LYS A 107 -1.35 20.43 -23.97
N CYS A 108 -0.79 19.85 -22.91
CA CYS A 108 -0.69 18.39 -22.82
C CYS A 108 -2.13 17.86 -22.89
N ASN A 109 -2.46 17.18 -23.98
CA ASN A 109 -3.72 16.46 -24.09
C ASN A 109 -3.61 15.27 -23.15
N ARG A 110 -4.09 15.45 -21.92
CA ARG A 110 -4.11 14.45 -20.85
C ARG A 110 -4.93 13.25 -21.34
N LYS A 111 -4.25 12.18 -21.76
CA LYS A 111 -4.89 10.91 -22.09
C LYS A 111 -4.70 9.97 -20.91
N TYR A 112 -5.80 9.43 -20.40
CA TYR A 112 -5.76 8.38 -19.40
C TYR A 112 -5.67 7.03 -20.10
N ARG A 113 -4.73 6.20 -19.66
CA ARG A 113 -4.63 4.80 -20.08
C ARG A 113 -4.67 3.91 -18.85
N THR A 114 -5.38 2.80 -18.97
CA THR A 114 -5.38 1.78 -17.92
C THR A 114 -4.03 1.09 -17.87
N ALA A 115 -3.42 1.06 -16.69
CA ALA A 115 -2.18 0.37 -16.40
C ALA A 115 -2.37 -0.53 -15.18
N MET A 116 -1.62 -1.62 -15.10
CA MET A 116 -1.59 -2.48 -13.92
C MET A 116 -0.40 -2.08 -13.05
N GLU A 117 -0.65 -1.72 -11.80
CA GLU A 117 0.38 -1.40 -10.82
C GLU A 117 0.49 -2.51 -9.77
N ASN A 118 1.72 -2.80 -9.33
CA ASN A 118 1.97 -3.72 -8.23
C ASN A 118 1.88 -2.93 -6.91
N ILE A 119 0.94 -3.30 -6.05
CA ILE A 119 0.75 -2.69 -4.74
C ILE A 119 0.84 -3.75 -3.66
N ALA A 120 1.59 -3.47 -2.59
CA ALA A 120 1.67 -4.35 -1.44
C ALA A 120 0.34 -4.35 -0.66
N ILE A 121 -0.25 -5.52 -0.43
CA ILE A 121 -1.53 -5.68 0.28
C ILE A 121 -1.38 -6.19 1.70
N GLY A 122 -0.23 -6.79 2.01
CA GLY A 122 0.09 -7.31 3.33
C GLY A 122 1.54 -7.81 3.36
N CYS A 123 1.91 -8.45 4.47
CA CYS A 123 3.21 -9.10 4.62
C CYS A 123 3.04 -10.56 5.01
N THR A 124 3.94 -11.41 4.52
CA THR A 124 4.03 -12.81 4.90
C THR A 124 5.39 -13.12 5.50
N CYS A 125 5.42 -14.12 6.36
CA CYS A 125 6.64 -14.68 6.89
C CYS A 125 7.16 -15.80 5.98
N ILE A 126 8.45 -15.76 5.63
CA ILE A 126 9.13 -16.80 4.85
C ILE A 126 10.42 -17.24 5.56
N PHE A 127 10.86 -18.46 5.27
CA PHE A 127 12.15 -19.00 5.75
C PHE A 127 13.27 -18.62 4.78
#